data_AF-A0A853IZF5-F1
#
_entry.id   AF-A0A853IZF5-F1
#
_cell.length_a   1.000
_cell.length_b   1.000
_cell.length_c   1.000
_cell.angle_alpha   90.00
_cell.angle_beta   90.00
_cell.angle_gamma   90.00
#
_symmetry.space_group_name_H-M   'P 1'
#
loop_
_entity.id
_entity.type
_entity.pdbx_description
1 polymer ?
#
loop_
_entity_poly.entity_id
_entity_poly.type
_entity_poly.pdbx_seq_one_letter_code
_entity_poly.pdbx_strand_id
1 'polypeptide(L)'
;MTPPPQPEQNALFDEPLAPADAPAAEPTAPRPARRPRAGVEATAVGDATRTLAAALPHGLHLGTSSWHFPGWAGLVWGGDYAEATLSKHGLVAYARHPLLRSVSLDRAFYRPLTATQYAGYAAQVPAHFRFVVKAPALVCDAQVRAEDGRGRAPNPAFLSTELAIRQFVQPALEGLGDKIGALVFQISPLPRHMLARLPELIDRIGALLSALPRLQPAAPGGVIALEVRDAAFLAPEHAPHLARTLRAARPPAATVSPRGLLVFSAISDGTKS
;
A
#
# COMPACT_ATOMS: atom_id res chain seq x y z
N MET A 1 -5.75 -15.17 38.80
CA MET A 1 -6.77 -15.47 37.78
C MET A 1 -6.25 -14.99 36.45
N THR A 2 -5.77 -15.92 35.63
CA THR A 2 -5.23 -15.67 34.28
C THR A 2 -6.40 -15.66 33.31
N PRO A 3 -6.55 -14.65 32.43
CA PRO A 3 -7.61 -14.69 31.43
C PRO A 3 -7.31 -15.80 30.39
N PRO A 4 -8.33 -16.46 29.85
CA PRO A 4 -8.15 -17.54 28.88
C PRO A 4 -7.59 -16.98 27.56
N PRO A 5 -6.87 -17.80 26.77
CA PRO A 5 -6.37 -17.39 25.46
C PRO A 5 -7.57 -17.11 24.53
N GLN A 6 -7.54 -15.96 23.87
CA GLN A 6 -8.54 -15.60 22.85
C GLN A 6 -8.33 -16.44 21.58
N PRO A 7 -9.40 -16.90 20.91
CA PRO A 7 -9.29 -17.68 19.68
C PRO A 7 -8.73 -16.83 18.54
N GLU A 8 -7.80 -17.39 17.76
CA GLU A 8 -7.33 -16.81 16.50
C GLU A 8 -8.46 -16.79 15.46
N GLN A 9 -9.18 -15.67 15.37
CA GLN A 9 -10.14 -15.43 14.29
C GLN A 9 -9.41 -15.01 13.02
N ASN A 10 -9.31 -15.95 12.08
CA ASN A 10 -8.66 -15.80 10.78
C ASN A 10 -9.67 -15.61 9.62
N ALA A 11 -10.88 -15.11 9.92
CA ALA A 11 -11.92 -14.85 8.93
C ALA A 11 -12.56 -13.48 9.24
N LEU A 12 -12.20 -12.46 8.47
CA LEU A 12 -12.90 -11.16 8.48
C LEU A 12 -13.53 -10.85 7.11
N PHE A 13 -13.54 -11.80 6.18
CA PHE A 13 -14.25 -11.66 4.92
C PHE A 13 -14.77 -13.04 4.50
N ASP A 14 -15.92 -13.42 5.04
CA ASP A 14 -16.82 -14.42 4.46
C ASP A 14 -18.24 -14.21 5.02
N GLU A 15 -19.11 -13.61 4.20
CA GLU A 15 -20.50 -14.04 4.06
C GLU A 15 -21.02 -13.55 2.69
N PRO A 16 -21.35 -14.45 1.74
CA PRO A 16 -22.01 -14.06 0.51
C PRO A 16 -23.52 -13.87 0.74
N LEU A 17 -24.05 -12.71 0.35
CA LEU A 17 -25.47 -12.48 0.19
C LEU A 17 -26.06 -13.50 -0.79
N ALA A 18 -27.09 -14.23 -0.36
CA ALA A 18 -27.84 -15.15 -1.20
C ALA A 18 -28.50 -14.41 -2.38
N PRO A 19 -28.37 -14.89 -3.63
CA PRO A 19 -29.18 -14.37 -4.73
C PRO A 19 -30.60 -14.95 -4.68
N ALA A 20 -31.59 -14.08 -4.86
CA ALA A 20 -32.98 -14.44 -5.11
C ALA A 20 -33.16 -15.04 -6.52
N ASP A 21 -34.13 -15.95 -6.64
CA ASP A 21 -34.49 -16.77 -7.80
C ASP A 21 -34.61 -16.03 -9.15
N ALA A 22 -33.97 -16.58 -10.20
CA ALA A 22 -34.32 -16.39 -11.62
C ALA A 22 -33.64 -17.50 -12.49
N PRO A 23 -34.16 -17.82 -13.70
CA PRO A 23 -34.42 -19.21 -14.12
C PRO A 23 -33.26 -19.96 -14.79
N ALA A 24 -33.42 -21.29 -14.83
CA ALA A 24 -32.47 -22.31 -15.27
C ALA A 24 -31.95 -22.12 -16.71
N ALA A 25 -30.63 -22.16 -16.86
CA ALA A 25 -29.92 -22.29 -18.13
C ALA A 25 -29.43 -23.74 -18.33
N GLU A 26 -29.51 -24.22 -19.57
CA GLU A 26 -29.24 -25.61 -19.97
C GLU A 26 -27.77 -26.07 -19.77
N PRO A 27 -27.53 -27.36 -19.48
CA PRO A 27 -26.22 -27.84 -19.08
C PRO A 27 -25.25 -27.96 -20.28
N THR A 28 -24.23 -27.11 -20.29
CA THR A 28 -23.07 -27.27 -21.19
C THR A 28 -22.07 -28.25 -20.55
N ALA A 29 -21.59 -29.22 -21.34
CA ALA A 29 -20.73 -30.31 -20.85
C ALA A 29 -19.43 -29.80 -20.15
N PRO A 30 -19.02 -30.40 -19.02
CA PRO A 30 -17.87 -29.92 -18.27
C PRO A 30 -16.55 -30.22 -19.00
N ARG A 31 -15.78 -29.16 -19.28
CA ARG A 31 -14.40 -29.26 -19.74
C ARG A 31 -13.54 -29.86 -18.59
N PRO A 32 -12.63 -30.81 -18.86
CA PRO A 32 -11.90 -31.49 -17.79
C PRO A 32 -11.10 -30.49 -16.95
N ALA A 33 -11.43 -30.42 -15.66
CA ALA A 33 -10.72 -29.61 -14.68
C ALA A 33 -9.28 -30.13 -14.57
N ARG A 34 -8.32 -29.34 -15.05
CA ARG A 34 -6.89 -29.60 -14.85
C ARG A 34 -6.65 -29.55 -13.34
N ARG A 35 -6.12 -30.64 -12.75
CA ARG A 35 -5.71 -30.67 -11.33
C ARG A 35 -4.86 -29.44 -11.03
N PRO A 36 -5.11 -28.71 -9.92
CA PRO A 36 -4.33 -27.52 -9.62
C PRO A 36 -2.90 -27.97 -9.32
N ARG A 37 -1.96 -27.53 -10.16
CA ARG A 37 -0.55 -27.46 -9.76
C ARG A 37 -0.51 -26.57 -8.52
N ALA A 38 0.27 -26.96 -7.52
CA ALA A 38 0.36 -26.21 -6.26
C ALA A 38 0.93 -24.80 -6.54
N GLY A 39 0.05 -23.81 -6.75
CA GLY A 39 0.41 -22.42 -6.99
C GLY A 39 -0.46 -21.71 -8.04
N VAL A 40 -0.47 -20.38 -7.96
CA VAL A 40 -1.02 -19.52 -9.02
C VAL A 40 -0.02 -19.48 -10.17
N GLU A 41 -0.45 -19.81 -11.38
CA GLU A 41 0.38 -19.71 -12.58
C GLU A 41 0.31 -18.28 -13.14
N ALA A 42 1.44 -17.75 -13.62
CA ALA A 42 1.46 -16.48 -14.34
C ALA A 42 1.02 -16.70 -15.79
N THR A 43 0.32 -15.72 -16.37
CA THR A 43 -0.02 -15.72 -17.80
C THR A 43 1.24 -15.73 -18.67
N ALA A 44 1.19 -16.44 -19.80
CA ALA A 44 2.20 -16.33 -20.84
C ALA A 44 2.19 -14.90 -21.44
N VAL A 45 3.29 -14.17 -21.23
CA VAL A 45 3.42 -12.81 -21.76
C VAL A 45 3.84 -12.86 -23.23
N GLY A 46 3.31 -11.99 -24.08
CA GLY A 46 3.70 -11.87 -25.48
C GLY A 46 4.99 -11.06 -25.70
N ASP A 47 5.58 -11.16 -26.88
CA ASP A 47 6.89 -10.54 -27.16
C ASP A 47 6.83 -9.00 -27.18
N ALA A 48 5.73 -8.42 -27.67
CA ALA A 48 5.53 -6.96 -27.62
C ALA A 48 5.63 -6.40 -26.19
N THR A 49 5.03 -7.08 -25.21
CA THR A 49 5.09 -6.70 -23.80
C THR A 49 6.51 -6.86 -23.24
N ARG A 50 7.24 -7.90 -23.63
CA ARG A 50 8.65 -8.08 -23.26
C ARG A 50 9.55 -6.99 -23.83
N THR A 51 9.38 -6.65 -25.11
CA THR A 51 10.11 -5.57 -25.78
C THR A 51 9.83 -4.23 -25.10
N LEU A 52 8.57 -3.93 -24.78
CA LEU A 52 8.22 -2.72 -24.04
C LEU A 52 8.90 -2.69 -22.67
N ALA A 53 8.82 -3.77 -21.91
CA ALA A 53 9.43 -3.85 -20.58
C ALA A 53 10.96 -3.63 -20.61
N ALA A 54 11.63 -4.14 -21.64
CA ALA A 54 13.06 -3.94 -21.85
C ALA A 54 13.42 -2.50 -22.25
N ALA A 55 12.51 -1.78 -22.91
CA ALA A 55 12.70 -0.38 -23.29
C ALA A 55 12.41 0.62 -22.15
N LEU A 56 11.68 0.22 -21.11
CA LEU A 56 11.36 1.11 -19.99
C LEU A 56 12.60 1.40 -19.12
N PRO A 57 12.78 2.65 -18.65
CA PRO A 57 13.88 2.98 -17.74
C PRO A 57 13.92 2.07 -16.51
N HIS A 58 15.12 1.67 -16.08
CA HIS A 58 15.28 0.79 -14.91
C HIS A 58 14.74 1.38 -13.61
N GLY A 59 14.70 2.72 -13.49
CA GLY A 59 14.16 3.41 -12.31
C GLY A 59 12.63 3.56 -12.30
N LEU A 60 11.93 3.16 -13.36
CA LEU A 60 10.47 3.24 -13.43
C LEU A 60 9.83 1.96 -12.88
N HIS A 61 9.09 2.02 -11.79
CA HIS A 61 8.40 0.86 -11.24
C HIS A 61 6.90 1.01 -11.40
N LEU A 62 6.31 0.26 -12.33
CA LEU A 62 4.86 0.18 -12.50
C LEU A 62 4.31 -0.98 -11.67
N GLY A 63 3.15 -0.75 -11.06
CA GLY A 63 2.54 -1.67 -10.12
C GLY A 63 1.10 -1.30 -9.82
N THR A 64 0.44 -2.14 -9.03
CA THR A 64 -0.97 -2.01 -8.64
C THR A 64 -1.11 -1.82 -7.13
N SER A 65 -2.30 -1.46 -6.66
CA SER A 65 -2.59 -1.29 -5.22
C SER A 65 -2.69 -2.61 -4.45
N SER A 66 -2.89 -3.72 -5.16
CA SER A 66 -2.90 -5.09 -4.64
C SER A 66 -2.58 -6.09 -5.77
N TRP A 67 -2.52 -7.38 -5.47
CA TRP A 67 -2.24 -8.44 -6.46
C TRP A 67 -3.32 -9.52 -6.53
N HIS A 68 -4.49 -9.33 -5.93
CA HIS A 68 -5.45 -10.42 -5.71
C HIS A 68 -6.78 -10.27 -6.44
N PHE A 69 -6.81 -9.50 -7.53
CA PHE A 69 -8.03 -9.30 -8.31
C PHE A 69 -8.27 -10.46 -9.30
N PRO A 70 -9.37 -11.24 -9.19
CA PRO A 70 -9.66 -12.36 -10.09
C PRO A 70 -9.82 -11.95 -11.55
N GLY A 71 -10.31 -10.74 -11.81
CA GLY A 71 -10.55 -10.21 -13.16
C GLY A 71 -9.29 -10.00 -14.02
N TRP A 72 -8.09 -10.31 -13.51
CA TRP A 72 -6.85 -10.34 -14.30
C TRP A 72 -6.51 -11.74 -14.85
N ALA A 73 -7.44 -12.69 -14.83
CA ALA A 73 -7.30 -13.95 -15.54
C ALA A 73 -7.01 -13.69 -17.04
N GLY A 74 -6.00 -14.39 -17.57
CA GLY A 74 -5.52 -14.19 -18.95
C GLY A 74 -4.70 -12.92 -19.17
N LEU A 75 -4.56 -12.04 -18.17
CA LEU A 75 -3.71 -10.84 -18.22
C LEU A 75 -2.48 -11.01 -17.33
N VAL A 76 -2.69 -11.41 -16.07
CA VAL A 76 -1.64 -11.66 -15.08
C VAL A 76 -1.66 -13.13 -14.63
N TRP A 77 -2.85 -13.72 -14.51
CA TRP A 77 -3.03 -15.11 -14.06
C TRP A 77 -3.25 -16.08 -15.23
N GLY A 78 -2.53 -17.19 -15.25
CA GLY A 78 -2.65 -18.24 -16.28
C GLY A 78 -3.95 -19.06 -16.24
N GLY A 79 -4.93 -18.62 -15.45
CA GLY A 79 -6.25 -19.25 -15.30
C GLY A 79 -7.12 -18.46 -14.33
N ASP A 80 -8.31 -19.00 -14.05
CA ASP A 80 -9.23 -18.44 -13.08
C ASP A 80 -8.86 -18.88 -11.66
N TYR A 81 -8.78 -17.91 -10.75
CA TYR A 81 -8.46 -18.16 -9.35
C TYR A 81 -9.38 -17.33 -8.46
N ALA A 82 -9.81 -17.91 -7.35
CA ALA A 82 -10.51 -17.18 -6.30
C ALA A 82 -9.58 -16.12 -5.68
N GLU A 83 -10.16 -15.00 -5.26
CA GLU A 83 -9.42 -13.89 -4.62
C GLU A 83 -8.61 -14.36 -3.41
N ALA A 84 -9.18 -15.24 -2.57
CA ALA A 84 -8.48 -15.79 -1.41
C ALA A 84 -7.21 -16.57 -1.78
N THR A 85 -7.24 -17.29 -2.91
CA THR A 85 -6.07 -18.00 -3.44
C THR A 85 -5.02 -17.02 -3.97
N LEU A 86 -5.44 -16.00 -4.72
CA LEU A 86 -4.53 -14.97 -5.23
C LEU A 86 -3.89 -14.14 -4.10
N SER A 87 -4.64 -13.81 -3.07
CA SER A 87 -4.14 -13.07 -1.90
C SER A 87 -3.02 -13.81 -1.20
N LYS A 88 -3.15 -15.14 -1.04
CA LYS A 88 -2.16 -15.98 -0.36
C LYS A 88 -0.98 -16.42 -1.24
N HIS A 89 -1.22 -16.67 -2.53
CA HIS A 89 -0.26 -17.37 -3.41
C HIS A 89 0.04 -16.65 -4.74
N GLY A 90 -0.64 -15.55 -5.03
CA GLY A 90 -0.56 -14.85 -6.31
C GLY A 90 0.66 -13.94 -6.48
N LEU A 91 1.31 -13.51 -5.39
CA LEU A 91 2.41 -12.54 -5.47
C LEU A 91 3.60 -13.04 -6.31
N VAL A 92 3.95 -14.32 -6.19
CA VAL A 92 5.01 -14.94 -7.01
C VAL A 92 4.65 -14.90 -8.50
N ALA A 93 3.38 -15.14 -8.85
CA ALA A 93 2.92 -15.07 -10.24
C ALA A 93 2.87 -13.61 -10.75
N TYR A 94 2.37 -12.70 -9.91
CA TYR A 94 2.29 -11.26 -10.19
C TYR A 94 3.66 -10.70 -10.54
N ALA A 95 4.67 -10.99 -9.73
CA ALA A 95 6.03 -10.47 -9.89
C ALA A 95 6.79 -11.08 -11.10
N ARG A 96 6.20 -12.03 -11.83
CA ARG A 96 6.73 -12.53 -13.11
C ARG A 96 6.29 -11.69 -14.30
N HIS A 97 5.25 -10.86 -14.16
CA HIS A 97 4.81 -10.00 -15.26
C HIS A 97 5.84 -8.89 -15.50
N PRO A 98 6.43 -8.75 -16.71
CA PRO A 98 7.64 -7.95 -16.92
C PRO A 98 7.40 -6.44 -16.77
N LEU A 99 6.15 -5.98 -16.89
CA LEU A 99 5.78 -4.59 -16.61
C LEU A 99 5.47 -4.32 -15.14
N LEU A 100 5.13 -5.35 -14.34
CA LEU A 100 4.70 -5.17 -12.94
C LEU A 100 5.90 -5.39 -12.02
N ARG A 101 6.66 -4.31 -11.81
CA ARG A 101 7.91 -4.28 -11.03
C ARG A 101 7.73 -3.69 -9.63
N SER A 102 6.49 -3.39 -9.24
CA SER A 102 6.12 -2.97 -7.89
C SER A 102 4.71 -3.38 -7.50
N VAL A 103 4.40 -3.30 -6.21
CA VAL A 103 3.03 -3.41 -5.69
C VAL A 103 2.89 -2.58 -4.42
N SER A 104 1.69 -2.07 -4.17
CA SER A 104 1.36 -1.45 -2.88
C SER A 104 0.90 -2.48 -1.86
N LEU A 105 1.24 -2.26 -0.59
CA LEU A 105 0.80 -3.01 0.57
C LEU A 105 -0.22 -2.17 1.36
N ASP A 106 -1.42 -2.02 0.81
CA ASP A 106 -2.46 -1.18 1.41
C ASP A 106 -3.06 -1.79 2.69
N ARG A 107 -3.01 -3.11 2.87
CA ARG A 107 -3.45 -3.78 4.10
C ARG A 107 -2.73 -3.27 5.37
N ALA A 108 -1.50 -2.76 5.22
CA ALA A 108 -0.73 -2.18 6.31
C ALA A 108 -1.40 -0.94 6.93
N PHE A 109 -2.24 -0.25 6.14
CA PHE A 109 -3.05 0.88 6.61
C PHE A 109 -4.03 0.45 7.71
N TYR A 110 -4.69 -0.69 7.54
CA TYR A 110 -5.69 -1.19 8.49
C TYR A 110 -5.07 -2.03 9.60
N ARG A 111 -4.05 -2.83 9.27
CA ARG A 111 -3.35 -3.69 10.23
C ARG A 111 -1.84 -3.61 9.97
N PRO A 112 -1.08 -2.97 10.88
CA PRO A 112 0.38 -2.93 10.79
C PRO A 112 0.96 -4.33 10.58
N LEU A 113 1.97 -4.43 9.72
CA LEU A 113 2.67 -5.66 9.40
C LEU A 113 3.94 -5.79 10.25
N THR A 114 4.25 -7.02 10.65
CA THR A 114 5.52 -7.32 11.34
C THR A 114 6.67 -7.46 10.35
N ALA A 115 7.91 -7.33 10.83
CA ALA A 115 9.11 -7.55 10.03
C ALA A 115 9.11 -8.94 9.37
N THR A 116 8.67 -9.99 10.08
CA THR A 116 8.55 -11.35 9.52
C THR A 116 7.55 -11.44 8.37
N GLN A 117 6.41 -10.74 8.47
CA GLN A 117 5.43 -10.71 7.38
C GLN A 117 5.98 -9.99 6.15
N TYR A 118 6.66 -8.86 6.35
CA TYR A 118 7.37 -8.16 5.29
C TYR A 118 8.45 -9.04 4.63
N ALA A 119 9.27 -9.73 5.43
CA ALA A 119 10.28 -10.66 4.93
C ALA A 119 9.65 -11.79 4.09
N GLY A 120 8.49 -12.29 4.51
CA GLY A 120 7.70 -13.26 3.73
C GLY A 120 7.25 -12.73 2.37
N TYR A 121 6.90 -11.45 2.25
CA TYR A 121 6.61 -10.83 0.95
C TYR A 121 7.88 -10.60 0.13
N ALA A 122 8.95 -10.10 0.75
CA ALA A 122 10.24 -9.84 0.09
C ALA A 122 10.83 -11.10 -0.55
N ALA A 123 10.68 -12.26 0.09
CA ALA A 123 11.17 -13.55 -0.41
C ALA A 123 10.43 -14.06 -1.67
N GLN A 124 9.23 -13.55 -1.95
CA GLN A 124 8.41 -14.00 -3.08
C GLN A 124 8.71 -13.29 -4.40
N VAL A 125 9.49 -12.19 -4.36
CA VAL A 125 9.66 -11.29 -5.51
C VAL A 125 11.14 -11.15 -5.91
N PRO A 126 11.43 -10.85 -7.18
CA PRO A 126 12.80 -10.61 -7.65
C PRO A 126 13.50 -9.45 -6.92
N ALA A 127 14.84 -9.44 -6.95
CA ALA A 127 15.65 -8.40 -6.29
C ALA A 127 15.35 -6.96 -6.75
N HIS A 128 14.93 -6.77 -8.00
CA HIS A 128 14.59 -5.46 -8.57
C HIS A 128 13.17 -4.99 -8.21
N PHE A 129 12.33 -5.85 -7.65
CA PHE A 129 10.94 -5.53 -7.33
C PHE A 129 10.88 -4.55 -6.15
N ARG A 130 9.91 -3.63 -6.17
CA ARG A 130 9.77 -2.61 -5.12
C ARG A 130 8.39 -2.60 -4.50
N PHE A 131 8.33 -2.51 -3.17
CA PHE A 131 7.09 -2.36 -2.44
C PHE A 131 6.82 -0.89 -2.13
N VAL A 132 5.56 -0.49 -2.30
CA VAL A 132 5.02 0.74 -1.73
C VAL A 132 4.24 0.34 -0.48
N VAL A 133 4.54 0.93 0.66
CA VAL A 133 3.90 0.55 1.93
C VAL A 133 3.17 1.74 2.50
N LYS A 134 1.87 1.59 2.76
CA LYS A 134 1.09 2.63 3.43
C LYS A 134 1.27 2.57 4.93
N ALA A 135 1.50 3.73 5.52
CA ALA A 135 1.53 3.91 6.96
C ALA A 135 0.16 3.53 7.58
N PRO A 136 0.14 2.97 8.80
CA PRO A 136 -1.10 2.65 9.50
C PRO A 136 -2.00 3.87 9.71
N ALA A 137 -3.32 3.66 9.60
CA ALA A 137 -4.35 4.64 9.93
C ALA A 137 -4.20 5.17 11.36
N LEU A 138 -3.66 4.34 12.27
CA LEU A 138 -3.32 4.73 13.64
C LEU A 138 -2.49 6.02 13.71
N VAL A 139 -1.61 6.27 12.73
CA VAL A 139 -0.76 7.46 12.67
C VAL A 139 -1.27 8.47 11.64
N CYS A 140 -1.94 8.02 10.58
CA CYS A 140 -2.31 8.86 9.43
C CYS A 140 -3.78 9.30 9.39
N ASP A 141 -4.63 8.81 10.29
CA ASP A 141 -6.01 9.26 10.43
C ASP A 141 -6.20 10.07 11.71
N ALA A 142 -6.75 11.28 11.58
CA ALA A 142 -7.06 12.14 12.70
C ALA A 142 -8.24 11.62 13.55
N GLN A 143 -8.98 10.64 13.04
CA GLN A 143 -10.15 10.07 13.69
C GLN A 143 -10.05 8.56 13.79
N VAL A 144 -10.52 8.01 14.91
CA VAL A 144 -10.86 6.58 14.99
C VAL A 144 -12.15 6.40 14.20
N ARG A 145 -12.12 5.58 13.15
CA ARG A 145 -13.29 5.31 12.31
C ARG A 145 -14.06 4.09 12.80
N ALA A 146 -15.37 4.13 12.65
CA ALA A 146 -16.22 2.95 12.74
C ALA A 146 -16.07 2.10 11.47
N GLU A 147 -16.64 0.88 11.47
CA GLU A 147 -16.58 -0.04 10.33
C GLU A 147 -17.22 0.53 9.05
N ASP A 148 -18.20 1.43 9.19
CA ASP A 148 -18.82 2.17 8.08
C ASP A 148 -17.95 3.33 7.54
N GLY A 149 -16.75 3.52 8.09
CA GLY A 149 -15.80 4.57 7.72
C GLY A 149 -16.07 5.94 8.33
N ARG A 150 -17.12 6.11 9.15
CA ARG A 150 -17.41 7.40 9.81
C ARG A 150 -16.48 7.64 10.98
N GLY A 151 -16.01 8.88 11.13
CA GLY A 151 -15.20 9.29 12.27
C GLY A 151 -16.02 9.25 13.56
N ARG A 152 -15.57 8.47 14.54
CA ARG A 152 -16.26 8.26 15.82
C ARG A 152 -15.66 9.11 16.95
N ALA A 153 -14.34 9.23 16.99
CA ALA A 153 -13.62 9.95 18.03
C ALA A 153 -12.29 10.51 17.49
N PRO A 154 -11.73 11.56 18.11
CA PRO A 154 -10.36 11.98 17.82
C PRO A 154 -9.36 10.84 18.07
N ASN A 155 -8.38 10.72 17.19
CA ASN A 155 -7.29 9.76 17.36
C ASN A 155 -6.09 10.43 18.06
N PRO A 156 -5.77 10.07 19.32
CA PRO A 156 -4.63 10.65 20.04
C PRO A 156 -3.26 10.23 19.47
N ALA A 157 -3.22 9.15 18.69
CA ALA A 157 -2.02 8.66 18.03
C ALA A 157 -1.74 9.35 16.68
N PHE A 158 -2.64 10.23 16.22
CA PHE A 158 -2.48 10.93 14.94
C PHE A 158 -1.17 11.75 14.92
N LEU A 159 -0.33 11.46 13.93
CA LEU A 159 1.03 11.98 13.78
C LEU A 159 1.97 11.66 14.95
N SER A 160 1.75 10.57 15.67
CA SER A 160 2.70 10.07 16.67
C SER A 160 3.97 9.55 16.01
N THR A 161 5.08 10.27 16.19
CA THR A 161 6.41 9.89 15.69
C THR A 161 6.84 8.51 16.20
N GLU A 162 6.65 8.25 17.49
CA GLU A 162 7.05 6.99 18.13
C GLU A 162 6.34 5.80 17.49
N LEU A 163 5.02 5.91 17.26
CA LEU A 163 4.24 4.86 16.61
C LEU A 163 4.57 4.74 15.12
N ALA A 164 4.83 5.85 14.43
CA ALA A 164 5.29 5.85 13.04
C ALA A 164 6.60 5.06 12.86
N ILE A 165 7.53 5.21 13.80
CA ILE A 165 8.80 4.48 13.76
C ILE A 165 8.56 3.01 14.09
N ARG A 166 7.97 2.72 15.26
CA ARG A 166 7.89 1.36 15.80
C ARG A 166 6.92 0.44 15.06
N GLN A 167 5.82 0.96 14.53
CA GLN A 167 4.78 0.13 13.88
C GLN A 167 4.82 0.18 12.36
N PHE A 168 5.65 1.05 11.76
CA PHE A 168 5.67 1.23 10.31
C PHE A 168 7.08 1.25 9.75
N VAL A 169 7.89 2.27 10.05
CA VAL A 169 9.19 2.45 9.39
C VAL A 169 10.18 1.34 9.76
N GLN A 170 10.34 1.04 11.05
CA GLN A 170 11.29 0.03 11.49
C GLN A 170 10.94 -1.38 11.00
N PRO A 171 9.70 -1.91 11.19
CA PRO A 171 9.36 -3.22 10.66
C PRO A 171 9.50 -3.35 9.15
N ALA A 172 9.19 -2.28 8.39
CA ALA A 172 9.38 -2.27 6.94
C ALA A 172 10.87 -2.35 6.59
N LEU A 173 11.73 -1.56 7.24
CA LEU A 173 13.18 -1.59 7.01
C LEU A 173 13.77 -2.98 7.31
N GLU A 174 13.39 -3.57 8.45
CA GLU A 174 13.86 -4.89 8.87
C GLU A 174 13.41 -6.01 7.93
N GLY A 175 12.16 -5.97 7.45
CA GLY A 175 11.60 -7.05 6.64
C GLY A 175 11.77 -6.91 5.13
N LEU A 176 11.68 -5.69 4.58
CA LEU A 176 11.77 -5.44 3.14
C LEU A 176 13.16 -5.00 2.68
N GLY A 177 13.90 -4.26 3.53
CA GLY A 177 15.23 -3.74 3.21
C GLY A 177 15.31 -3.04 1.85
N ASP A 178 16.16 -3.57 0.98
CA ASP A 178 16.45 -3.03 -0.36
C ASP A 178 15.25 -3.01 -1.32
N LYS A 179 14.16 -3.74 -0.98
CA LYS A 179 12.92 -3.79 -1.76
C LYS A 179 11.92 -2.70 -1.36
N ILE A 180 12.23 -1.85 -0.40
CA ILE A 180 11.42 -0.64 -0.17
C ILE A 180 11.56 0.29 -1.37
N GLY A 181 10.45 0.55 -2.04
CA GLY A 181 10.32 1.64 -3.02
C GLY A 181 9.88 2.93 -2.35
N ALA A 182 8.77 2.88 -1.61
CA ALA A 182 8.25 4.04 -0.90
C ALA A 182 7.55 3.65 0.41
N LEU A 183 7.75 4.45 1.45
CA LEU A 183 6.94 4.43 2.68
C LEU A 183 6.02 5.65 2.66
N VAL A 184 4.73 5.43 2.46
CA VAL A 184 3.74 6.46 2.18
C VAL A 184 2.95 6.82 3.44
N PHE A 185 3.09 8.06 3.90
CA PHE A 185 2.20 8.68 4.88
C PHE A 185 1.01 9.30 4.14
N GLN A 186 -0.08 8.54 4.01
CA GLN A 186 -1.31 9.02 3.39
C GLN A 186 -2.23 9.61 4.46
N ILE A 187 -2.26 10.94 4.58
CA ILE A 187 -3.12 11.64 5.53
C ILE A 187 -4.58 11.50 5.06
N SER A 188 -5.40 10.84 5.88
CA SER A 188 -6.84 10.71 5.65
C SER A 188 -7.53 12.08 5.60
N PRO A 189 -8.72 12.18 4.96
CA PRO A 189 -9.50 13.41 4.97
C PRO A 189 -9.69 13.97 6.38
N LEU A 190 -9.41 15.26 6.56
CA LEU A 190 -9.34 15.92 7.85
C LEU A 190 -10.69 16.51 8.28
N PRO A 191 -10.98 16.55 9.60
CA PRO A 191 -12.08 17.35 10.13
C PRO A 191 -11.91 18.84 9.80
N ARG A 192 -13.02 19.55 9.54
CA ARG A 192 -13.03 20.98 9.18
C ARG A 192 -12.25 21.87 10.16
N HIS A 193 -12.32 21.60 11.45
CA HIS A 193 -11.61 22.37 12.48
C HIS A 193 -10.07 22.19 12.44
N MET A 194 -9.59 21.11 11.82
CA MET A 194 -8.15 20.91 11.57
C MET A 194 -7.73 21.58 10.26
N LEU A 195 -8.59 21.56 9.24
CA LEU A 195 -8.36 22.33 8.00
C LEU A 195 -8.27 23.84 8.28
N ALA A 196 -9.05 24.36 9.23
CA ALA A 196 -8.95 25.74 9.68
C ALA A 196 -7.59 26.10 10.33
N ARG A 197 -6.81 25.08 10.73
CA ARG A 197 -5.48 25.20 11.36
C ARG A 197 -4.41 24.46 10.56
N LEU A 198 -4.57 24.42 9.24
CA LEU A 198 -3.70 23.65 8.36
C LEU A 198 -2.20 24.00 8.48
N PRO A 199 -1.77 25.27 8.69
CA PRO A 199 -0.36 25.58 8.90
C PRO A 199 0.25 24.82 10.10
N GLU A 200 -0.44 24.80 11.25
CA GLU A 200 0.01 24.06 12.44
C GLU A 200 0.11 22.55 12.15
N LEU A 201 -0.82 22.02 11.35
CA LEU A 201 -0.80 20.62 10.96
C LEU A 201 0.37 20.31 10.02
N ILE A 202 0.67 21.21 9.07
CA ILE A 202 1.82 21.07 8.18
C ILE A 202 3.11 21.05 9.00
N ASP A 203 3.27 21.92 9.99
CA ASP A 203 4.43 21.92 10.89
C ASP A 203 4.56 20.61 11.66
N ARG A 204 3.44 20.06 12.18
CA ARG A 204 3.43 18.75 12.85
C ARG A 204 3.83 17.61 11.91
N ILE A 205 3.37 17.62 10.66
CA ILE A 205 3.80 16.66 9.64
C ILE A 205 5.31 16.79 9.40
N GLY A 206 5.82 18.02 9.31
CA GLY A 206 7.26 18.30 9.20
C GLY A 206 8.08 17.74 10.34
N ALA A 207 7.62 17.95 11.58
CA ALA A 207 8.27 17.44 12.78
C ALA A 207 8.32 15.90 12.79
N LEU A 208 7.21 15.24 12.44
CA LEU A 208 7.16 13.78 12.31
C LEU A 208 8.15 13.30 11.25
N LEU A 209 8.12 13.87 10.05
CA LEU A 209 8.97 13.44 8.93
C LEU A 209 10.47 13.66 9.22
N SER A 210 10.81 14.76 9.91
CA SER A 210 12.19 15.07 10.29
C SER A 210 12.75 14.14 11.37
N ALA A 211 11.87 13.54 12.18
CA ALA A 211 12.25 12.63 13.25
C ALA A 211 12.34 11.16 12.82
N LEU A 212 11.93 10.83 11.59
CA LEU A 212 12.04 9.48 11.06
C LEU A 212 13.52 9.06 10.91
N PRO A 213 13.85 7.77 11.13
CA PRO A 213 15.18 7.27 10.84
C PRO A 213 15.51 7.39 9.35
N ARG A 214 16.79 7.54 9.03
CA ARG A 214 17.26 7.45 7.65
C ARG A 214 16.97 6.05 7.09
N LEU A 215 16.55 5.99 5.84
CA LEU A 215 16.31 4.71 5.16
C LEU A 215 17.63 4.03 4.76
N GLN A 216 18.67 4.82 4.50
CA GLN A 216 20.01 4.32 4.19
C GLN A 216 20.73 3.85 5.47
N PRO A 217 21.53 2.77 5.40
CA PRO A 217 21.88 2.01 4.19
C PRO A 217 20.87 0.90 3.82
N ALA A 218 19.90 0.58 4.68
CA ALA A 218 19.03 -0.59 4.51
C ALA A 218 18.14 -0.55 3.24
N ALA A 219 17.65 0.63 2.87
CA ALA A 219 16.81 0.85 1.70
C ALA A 219 17.36 2.00 0.83
N PRO A 220 18.44 1.78 0.07
CA PRO A 220 19.15 2.86 -0.64
C PRO A 220 18.31 3.51 -1.75
N GLY A 221 17.41 2.74 -2.37
CA GLY A 221 16.46 3.25 -3.37
C GLY A 221 15.12 3.70 -2.80
N GLY A 222 14.89 3.53 -1.49
CA GLY A 222 13.63 3.83 -0.84
C GLY A 222 13.45 5.32 -0.59
N VAL A 223 12.19 5.77 -0.61
CA VAL A 223 11.81 7.14 -0.26
C VAL A 223 10.72 7.15 0.81
N ILE A 224 10.68 8.21 1.61
CA ILE A 224 9.45 8.57 2.32
C ILE A 224 8.55 9.34 1.35
N ALA A 225 7.24 9.15 1.40
CA ALA A 225 6.29 9.90 0.60
C ALA A 225 5.15 10.43 1.49
N LEU A 226 4.66 11.62 1.18
CA LEU A 226 3.47 12.20 1.81
C LEU A 226 2.34 12.21 0.77
N GLU A 227 1.19 11.65 1.12
CA GLU A 227 0.00 11.73 0.30
C GLU A 227 -1.10 12.49 1.06
N VAL A 228 -1.64 13.54 0.43
CA VAL A 228 -2.69 14.39 1.03
C VAL A 228 -4.00 14.24 0.27
N ARG A 229 -5.09 14.09 1.04
CA ARG A 229 -6.45 13.88 0.52
C ARG A 229 -7.26 15.17 0.38
N ASP A 230 -6.98 16.16 1.23
CA ASP A 230 -7.66 17.45 1.19
C ASP A 230 -6.92 18.43 0.27
N ALA A 231 -7.62 18.98 -0.74
CA ALA A 231 -7.04 19.91 -1.71
C ALA A 231 -6.47 21.19 -1.06
N ALA A 232 -6.95 21.56 0.13
CA ALA A 232 -6.46 22.70 0.89
C ALA A 232 -4.94 22.65 1.14
N PHE A 233 -4.32 21.47 1.24
CA PHE A 233 -2.85 21.35 1.36
C PHE A 233 -2.10 21.93 0.16
N LEU A 234 -2.72 21.90 -1.02
CA LEU A 234 -2.15 22.35 -2.29
C LEU A 234 -2.69 23.72 -2.73
N ALA A 235 -3.53 24.35 -1.92
CA ALA A 235 -4.01 25.70 -2.20
C ALA A 235 -2.84 26.71 -2.16
N PRO A 236 -2.88 27.81 -2.94
CA PRO A 236 -1.79 28.78 -3.04
C PRO A 236 -1.28 29.32 -1.70
N GLU A 237 -2.16 29.45 -0.71
CA GLU A 237 -1.86 29.89 0.64
C GLU A 237 -1.07 28.87 1.48
N HIS A 238 -1.15 27.58 1.17
CA HIS A 238 -0.58 26.49 1.98
C HIS A 238 0.55 25.73 1.28
N ALA A 239 0.47 25.57 -0.04
CA ALA A 239 1.45 24.81 -0.82
C ALA A 239 2.91 25.29 -0.64
N PRO A 240 3.22 26.60 -0.57
CA PRO A 240 4.59 27.05 -0.32
C PRO A 240 5.11 26.65 1.06
N HIS A 241 4.26 26.69 2.09
CA HIS A 241 4.63 26.28 3.44
C HIS A 241 4.84 24.77 3.50
N LEU A 242 3.92 23.96 2.94
CA LEU A 242 4.10 22.52 2.80
C LEU A 242 5.41 22.19 2.09
N ALA A 243 5.69 22.81 0.93
CA ALA A 243 6.92 22.56 0.18
C ALA A 243 8.18 22.90 0.99
N ARG A 244 8.20 23.99 1.76
CA ARG A 244 9.32 24.34 2.65
C ARG A 244 9.51 23.30 3.74
N THR A 245 8.44 22.92 4.42
CA THR A 245 8.45 21.94 5.50
C THR A 245 8.97 20.58 5.01
N LEU A 246 8.53 20.12 3.85
CA LEU A 246 8.99 18.87 3.26
C LEU A 246 10.47 18.92 2.80
N ARG A 247 10.93 20.06 2.29
CA ARG A 247 12.36 20.23 1.96
C ARG A 247 13.23 20.22 3.22
N ALA A 248 12.78 20.85 4.31
CA ALA A 248 13.49 20.85 5.58
C ALA A 248 13.56 19.45 6.22
N ALA A 249 12.50 18.64 6.05
CA ALA A 249 12.45 17.26 6.55
C ALA A 249 13.29 16.26 5.74
N ARG A 250 13.78 16.63 4.54
CA ARG A 250 14.68 15.75 3.78
C ARG A 250 16.02 15.66 4.50
N PRO A 251 16.56 14.44 4.73
CA PRO A 251 17.94 14.30 5.17
C PRO A 251 18.86 14.94 4.10
N PRO A 252 19.94 15.64 4.51
CA PRO A 252 20.88 16.24 3.57
C PRO A 252 21.45 15.17 2.63
N ALA A 253 21.46 15.44 1.33
CA ALA A 253 21.87 14.48 0.31
C ALA A 253 23.37 14.18 0.44
N ALA A 254 23.73 12.91 0.67
CA ALA A 254 25.08 12.43 0.44
C ALA A 254 25.25 12.22 -1.07
N THR A 255 25.87 13.20 -1.76
CA THR A 255 26.59 13.22 -3.06
C THR A 255 26.17 12.32 -4.25
N VAL A 256 25.10 11.53 -4.18
CA VAL A 256 24.61 10.66 -5.26
C VAL A 256 23.09 10.76 -5.29
N SER A 257 22.58 11.44 -6.33
CA SER A 257 21.20 11.52 -6.83
C SER A 257 20.07 11.72 -5.79
N PRO A 258 19.33 12.85 -5.84
CA PRO A 258 18.38 13.22 -4.79
C PRO A 258 17.10 12.37 -4.86
N ARG A 259 17.07 11.21 -4.20
CA ARG A 259 15.84 10.43 -4.01
C ARG A 259 15.23 10.75 -2.67
N GLY A 260 14.61 11.93 -2.62
CA GLY A 260 13.94 12.43 -1.43
C GLY A 260 12.43 12.45 -1.57
N LEU A 261 11.79 12.72 -0.43
CA LEU A 261 10.36 12.94 -0.21
C LEU A 261 9.53 13.27 -1.47
N LEU A 262 8.57 12.40 -1.79
CA LEU A 262 7.61 12.58 -2.89
C LEU A 262 6.24 12.97 -2.33
N VAL A 263 5.59 13.97 -2.92
CA VAL A 263 4.20 14.33 -2.58
C VAL A 263 3.28 13.86 -3.69
N PHE A 264 2.27 13.10 -3.32
CA PHE A 264 1.17 12.74 -4.22
C PHE A 264 -0.13 13.31 -3.66
N SER A 265 -1.04 13.71 -4.53
CA SER A 265 -2.41 14.00 -4.14
C SER A 265 -3.31 13.11 -4.98
N ALA A 266 -4.10 12.28 -4.31
CA ALA A 266 -5.28 11.69 -4.93
C ALA A 266 -6.46 12.42 -4.30
N ILE A 267 -6.94 13.44 -5.01
CA ILE A 267 -8.18 14.13 -4.70
C ILE A 267 -9.27 13.19 -5.17
N SER A 268 -9.97 12.54 -4.24
CA SER A 268 -11.23 11.88 -4.58
C SER A 268 -12.30 12.94 -4.47
N ASP A 269 -12.87 13.37 -5.59
CA ASP A 269 -14.13 14.09 -5.57
C ASP A 269 -15.17 13.16 -4.93
N GLY A 270 -15.69 13.59 -3.78
CA GLY A 270 -16.61 12.82 -2.94
C GLY A 270 -18.02 12.70 -3.51
N THR A 271 -18.19 12.66 -4.83
CA THR A 271 -19.48 12.35 -5.45
C THR A 271 -19.56 10.85 -5.72
N LYS A 272 -19.95 10.08 -4.70
CA LYS A 272 -20.74 8.89 -4.96
C LYS A 272 -22.11 9.37 -5.45
N SER A 273 -22.36 9.25 -6.75
CA SER A 273 -23.73 9.15 -7.27
C SER A 273 -24.35 7.82 -6.90
#